data_AF-A0A7C3D3V3-F1
#
_entry.id   AF-A0A7C3D3V3-F1
#
_cell.length_a   1.000
_cell.length_b   1.000
_cell.length_c   1.000
_cell.angle_alpha   90.00
_cell.angle_beta   90.00
_cell.angle_gamma   90.00
#
_symmetry.space_group_name_H-M   'P 1'
#
loop_
_entity.id
_entity.type
_entity.pdbx_description
1 polymer ?
#
loop_
_entity_poly.entity_id
_entity_poly.type
_entity_poly.pdbx_seq_one_letter_code
_entity_poly.pdbx_strand_id
1 'polypeptide(L)' 'MALAIFDLDNTLIGGDSDYLWGQYLAEQGVVDGDYYESE' A
#
# COMPACT_ATOMS: atom_id res chain seq x y z
N MET A 1 -30.70 -8.14 -10.16
CA MET A 1 -29.48 -8.82 -9.68
C MET A 1 -28.67 -7.79 -8.92
N ALA A 2 -28.17 -8.09 -7.72
CA ALA A 2 -27.45 -7.12 -6.89
C ALA A 2 -25.94 -7.31 -7.04
N LEU A 3 -25.21 -6.22 -7.28
CA LEU A 3 -23.76 -6.15 -7.34
C LEU A 3 -23.30 -5.20 -6.23
N ALA A 4 -22.28 -5.61 -5.48
CA ALA A 4 -21.61 -4.78 -4.51
C ALA A 4 -20.13 -4.69 -4.87
N ILE A 5 -19.57 -3.48 -4.76
CA ILE A 5 -18.16 -3.18 -4.96
C ILE A 5 -17.67 -2.62 -3.63
N PHE A 6 -16.53 -3.13 -3.19
CA PHE A 6 -15.86 -2.65 -2.00
C PHE A 6 -14.50 -2.10 -2.38
N ASP A 7 -14.16 -1.02 -1.72
CA ASP A 7 -12.80 -0.51 -1.70
C ASP A 7 -11.88 -1.46 -0.94
N LEU A 8 -10.56 -1.32 -1.12
CA LEU A 8 -9.58 -2.19 -0.48
C LEU A 8 -9.13 -1.62 0.86
N ASP A 9 -8.45 -0.48 0.82
CA ASP A 9 -7.78 0.10 1.99
C ASP A 9 -8.76 0.63 3.01
N ASN A 10 -8.49 0.33 4.27
CA ASN A 10 -9.35 0.64 5.41
C ASN A 10 -10.80 0.11 5.30
N THR A 11 -11.12 -0.69 4.27
CA THR A 11 -12.44 -1.30 4.04
C THR A 11 -12.35 -2.82 4.16
N LEU A 12 -11.56 -3.46 3.30
CA LEU A 12 -11.34 -4.91 3.33
C LEU A 12 -10.08 -5.28 4.11
N ILE A 13 -9.08 -4.41 4.12
CA ILE A 13 -7.85 -4.58 4.89
C ILE A 13 -7.59 -3.36 5.76
N GLY A 14 -6.87 -3.56 6.87
CA GLY A 14 -6.41 -2.47 7.72
C GLY A 14 -5.06 -1.95 7.23
N GLY A 15 -4.98 -0.63 7.00
CA GLY A 15 -3.77 0.01 6.49
C GLY A 15 -3.91 0.52 5.06
N ASP A 16 -2.83 1.08 4.56
CA ASP A 16 -2.68 1.65 3.22
C ASP A 16 -1.74 0.74 2.42
N SER A 17 -2.28 0.02 1.44
CA SER A 17 -1.57 -1.03 0.72
C SER A 17 -0.38 -0.51 -0.08
N ASP A 18 -0.54 0.66 -0.68
CA ASP A 18 0.44 1.36 -1.50
C ASP A 18 1.65 1.71 -0.63
N TYR A 19 1.37 2.37 0.49
CA TYR A 19 2.36 2.78 1.46
C TYR A 19 3.14 1.59 2.01
N LEU A 20 2.43 0.60 2.54
CA LEU A 20 3.04 -0.58 3.17
C LEU A 20 3.85 -1.41 2.18
N TRP A 21 3.41 -1.48 0.93
CA TRP A 21 4.15 -2.18 -0.11
C TRP A 21 5.46 -1.47 -0.46
N GLY A 22 5.44 -0.14 -0.59
CA GLY A 22 6.66 0.62 -0.81
C GLY A 22 7.65 0.54 0.36
N GLN A 23 7.15 0.57 1.60
CA GLN A 23 8.00 0.32 2.77
C GLN A 23 8.68 -1.06 2.70
N TYR A 24 7.94 -2.11 2.37
CA TYR A 24 8.50 -3.45 2.20
C TYR A 24 9.58 -3.48 1.11
N LEU A 25 9.32 -2.86 -0.05
CA LEU A 25 10.30 -2.80 -1.13
C LEU A 25 11.58 -2.04 -0.74
N ALA A 26 11.45 -0.97 0.05
CA ALA A 26 12.58 -0.21 0.59
C ALA A 26 13.40 -1.06 1.56
N GLU A 27 12.74 -1.80 2.46
CA GLU A 27 13.41 -2.76 3.37
C GLU A 27 14.15 -3.87 2.61
N GLN A 28 13.63 -4.32 1.46
CA GLN A 28 14.31 -5.28 0.59
C GLN A 28 15.42 -4.66 -0.27
N GLY A 29 15.62 -3.35 -0.22
CA GLY A 29 16.59 -2.62 -1.05
C GLY A 29 16.25 -2.61 -2.54
N VAL A 30 14.98 -2.84 -2.90
CA VAL A 30 14.49 -2.81 -4.29
C VAL A 30 14.23 -1.38 -4.74
N VAL A 31 13.82 -0.52 -3.82
CA VAL A 31 13.64 0.92 -4.04
C VAL A 31 14.44 1.71 -3.00
N ASP A 32 14.74 2.97 -3.32
CA ASP A 32 15.38 3.90 -2.37
C ASP A 32 14.34 4.36 -1.34
N GLY A 33 14.56 4.00 -0.08
CA GLY A 33 13.65 4.32 1.02
C GLY A 33 13.59 5.80 1.35
N ASP A 34 14.71 6.51 1.30
CA ASP A 34 14.77 7.95 1.61
C ASP A 34 14.03 8.76 0.54
N TYR A 35 14.14 8.34 -0.73
CA TYR A 35 13.34 8.90 -1.81
C TYR A 35 11.85 8.59 -1.62
N TYR A 36 11.50 7.34 -1.30
CA TYR A 36 10.11 6.92 -1.14
C TYR A 36 9.40 7.60 0.04
N GLU A 37 10.07 7.81 1.17
CA GLU A 37 9.50 8.54 2.32
C GLU A 37 9.33 10.05 2.06
N SER A 38 9.92 10.58 0.99
CA SER A 38 9.83 12.00 0.64
C SER A 38 8.68 12.34 -0.33
N GLU A 39 8.04 11.33 -0.93
CA GLU A 39 6.82 11.48 -1.74
C GLU A 39 5.56 11.60 -0.87
#